data_AF-A0A329ZKP7-F1
#
_entry.id   AF-A0A329ZKP7-F1
#
_cell.length_a   1.000
_cell.length_b   1.000
_cell.length_c   1.000
_cell.angle_alpha   90.00
_cell.angle_beta   90.00
_cell.angle_gamma   90.00
#
_symmetry.space_group_name_H-M   'P 1'
#
loop_
_entity.id
_entity.type
_entity.pdbx_description
1 polymer ?
#
loop_
_entity_poly.entity_id
_entity_poly.type
_entity_poly.pdbx_seq_one_letter_code
_entity_poly.pdbx_strand_id
1 'polypeptide(L)' 'MTLIIENVKDEFVPSFKDLAKTSKAKLRVTDSLSPKDAQNLKEIYKRSQKGDLELFEIGEAKQKMDSFLSKYENSI' A
#
# COMPACT_ATOMS: atom_id res chain seq x y z
N MET A 1 1.67 7.08 10.15
CA MET A 1 1.32 6.30 8.96
C MET A 1 1.30 4.82 9.36
N THR A 2 0.32 4.05 8.90
CA THR A 2 0.17 2.63 9.24
C THR A 2 0.00 1.85 7.94
N LEU A 3 0.79 0.80 7.76
CA LEU A 3 0.66 -0.16 6.66
C LEU A 3 -0.14 -1.36 7.21
N ILE A 4 -1.27 -1.64 6.58
CA ILE A 4 -2.11 -2.81 6.86
C ILE A 4 -1.99 -3.73 5.66
N ILE A 5 -1.66 -4.99 5.91
CA ILE A 5 -1.47 -6.00 4.86
C ILE A 5 -2.29 -7.22 5.24
N GLU A 6 -3.15 -7.62 4.30
CA GLU A 6 -4.08 -8.74 4.44
C GLU A 6 -3.63 -9.89 3.55
N ASN A 7 -3.86 -11.13 4.01
CA ASN A 7 -3.64 -12.35 3.25
C ASN A 7 -2.22 -12.47 2.64
N VAL A 8 -1.22 -11.94 3.35
CA VAL A 8 0.18 -12.04 2.92
C VAL A 8 0.72 -13.42 3.29
N LYS A 9 1.46 -14.06 2.39
CA LYS A 9 2.19 -15.28 2.76
C LYS A 9 3.30 -14.93 3.75
N ASP A 10 3.54 -15.81 4.71
CA ASP A 10 4.54 -15.63 5.77
C ASP A 10 5.95 -15.32 5.21
N GLU A 11 6.30 -15.92 4.07
CA GLU A 11 7.56 -15.70 3.36
C GLU A 11 7.80 -14.24 2.96
N PHE A 12 6.74 -13.43 2.79
CA PHE A 12 6.84 -12.02 2.40
C PHE A 12 6.74 -11.04 3.59
N VAL A 13 6.35 -11.51 4.77
CA VAL A 13 6.27 -10.66 5.99
C VAL A 13 7.58 -9.91 6.28
N PRO A 14 8.78 -10.49 6.13
CA PRO A 14 10.04 -9.78 6.33
C PRO A 14 10.19 -8.55 5.42
N SER A 15 9.86 -8.68 4.14
CA SER A 15 9.95 -7.59 3.16
C SER A 15 9.08 -6.40 3.55
N PHE A 16 7.88 -6.67 4.05
CA PHE A 16 6.96 -5.62 4.51
C PHE A 16 7.36 -5.01 5.86
N LYS A 17 8.02 -5.78 6.75
CA LYS A 17 8.63 -5.24 7.97
C LYS A 17 9.71 -4.22 7.65
N ASP A 18 10.56 -4.50 6.67
CA ASP A 18 11.63 -3.58 6.30
C ASP A 18 11.10 -2.35 5.55
N LEU A 19 10.05 -2.51 4.74
CA LEU A 19 9.32 -1.38 4.16
C LEU A 19 8.70 -0.47 5.24
N ALA A 20 8.07 -1.06 6.26
CA ALA A 20 7.46 -0.31 7.34
C ALA A 20 8.50 0.45 8.17
N LYS A 21 9.66 -0.15 8.45
CA LYS A 21 10.78 0.54 9.12
C LYS A 21 11.27 1.73 8.30
N THR A 22 11.52 1.52 7.01
CA THR A 22 12.04 2.55 6.10
C THR A 22 11.08 3.73 5.98
N SER A 23 9.78 3.45 5.92
CA SER A 23 8.72 4.46 5.85
C SER A 23 8.31 5.05 7.21
N LYS A 24 8.95 4.62 8.32
CA LYS A 24 8.56 4.97 9.70
C LYS A 24 7.07 4.72 9.97
N ALA A 25 6.52 3.68 9.36
CA ALA A 25 5.13 3.28 9.49
C ALA A 25 4.98 2.13 10.49
N LYS A 26 3.81 2.08 11.16
CA LYS A 26 3.41 0.91 11.94
C LYS A 26 2.96 -0.19 10.98
N LEU A 27 3.44 -1.42 11.15
CA LEU A 27 2.97 -2.58 10.38
C LEU A 27 1.97 -3.39 11.20
N ARG A 28 0.83 -3.73 10.60
CA ARG A 28 -0.11 -4.71 11.14
C ARG A 28 -0.40 -5.76 10.07
N VAL A 29 -0.11 -7.02 10.40
CA VAL A 29 -0.44 -8.19 9.57
C VAL A 29 -1.67 -8.83 10.19
N THR A 30 -2.69 -9.12 9.39
CA THR A 30 -3.93 -9.73 9.87
C THR A 30 -4.52 -10.67 8.83
N ASP A 31 -5.00 -11.83 9.28
CA ASP A 31 -5.68 -12.82 8.42
C ASP A 31 -7.16 -12.46 8.20
N SER A 32 -7.69 -11.57 9.04
CA SER A 32 -9.06 -11.07 8.91
C SER A 32 -9.14 -9.59 9.30
N LEU A 33 -9.97 -8.85 8.58
CA LEU A 33 -10.26 -7.46 8.89
C LEU A 33 -11.14 -7.37 10.13
N SER A 34 -10.70 -6.61 11.14
CA SER A 34 -11.60 -6.27 12.25
C SER A 34 -12.73 -5.37 11.75
N PRO A 35 -13.92 -5.36 12.39
CA PRO A 35 -15.02 -4.48 12.01
C PRO A 35 -14.61 -3.00 11.95
N LYS A 36 -13.72 -2.58 12.86
CA LYS A 36 -13.17 -1.23 12.91
C LYS A 36 -12.25 -0.93 11.72
N ASP A 37 -11.38 -1.87 11.36
CA ASP A 37 -10.49 -1.71 10.20
C ASP A 37 -11.29 -1.72 8.89
N ALA A 38 -12.32 -2.56 8.77
CA ALA A 38 -13.23 -2.55 7.63
C ALA A 38 -14.01 -1.22 7.50
N GLN A 39 -14.41 -0.62 8.62
CA GLN A 39 -15.06 0.69 8.62
C GLN A 39 -14.09 1.79 8.19
N ASN A 40 -12.84 1.75 8.67
CA ASN A 40 -11.79 2.68 8.24
C ASN A 40 -11.50 2.56 6.74
N LEU A 41 -11.41 1.34 6.19
CA LEU A 41 -11.23 1.12 4.76
C LEU A 41 -12.39 1.68 3.94
N LYS A 42 -13.64 1.50 4.39
CA LYS A 42 -14.81 2.11 3.74
C LYS A 42 -14.74 3.64 3.72
N GLU A 43 -14.23 4.26 4.79
CA GLU A 43 -14.07 5.70 4.86
C GLU A 43 -12.95 6.20 3.93
N ILE A 44 -11.82 5.50 3.91
CA ILE A 44 -10.71 5.77 2.98
C ILE A 44 -11.21 5.68 1.52
N TYR A 45 -11.97 4.64 1.18
CA TYR A 45 -12.57 4.49 -0.14
C TYR A 45 -13.55 5.62 -0.48
N LYS A 46 -14.40 6.03 0.47
CA LYS A 46 -15.30 7.19 0.24
C LYS A 46 -14.52 8.48 0.00
N ARG A 47 -13.41 8.68 0.70
CA ARG A 47 -12.54 9.85 0.51
C ARG A 47 -11.83 9.82 -0.84
N SER A 48 -11.43 8.65 -1.32
CA SER A 48 -10.85 8.53 -2.67
C SER A 48 -11.87 8.85 -3.77
N GLN A 49 -13.12 8.42 -3.62
CA GLN A 49 -14.21 8.77 -4.55
C GLN A 49 -14.52 10.27 -4.60
N LYS A 50 -14.20 11.01 -3.53
CA LYS A 50 -14.33 12.47 -3.47
C LYS A 50 -13.12 13.21 -4.05
N GLY A 51 -12.05 12.50 -4.41
CA GLY A 51 -10.80 13.10 -4.86
C GLY A 51 -9.87 13.57 -3.74
N ASP A 52 -10.21 13.30 -2.47
CA ASP A 52 -9.35 13.67 -1.32
C ASP A 52 -8.13 12.75 -1.20
N LEU A 53 -8.18 11.56 -1.82
CA LEU A 53 -7.15 10.54 -1.79
C LEU A 53 -7.02 9.90 -3.18
N GLU A 54 -5.80 9.71 -3.65
CA GLU A 54 -5.56 8.89 -4.84
C GLU A 54 -5.53 7.41 -4.45
N LEU A 55 -6.35 6.61 -5.14
CA LEU A 55 -6.32 5.16 -5.04
C LEU A 55 -5.47 4.63 -6.20
N PHE A 56 -4.48 3.80 -5.88
CA PHE A 56 -3.66 3.13 -6.88
C PHE A 56 -3.95 1.63 -6.84
N GLU A 57 -4.47 1.10 -7.94
CA GLU A 57 -4.56 -0.34 -8.11
C GLU A 57 -3.17 -0.90 -8.43
N ILE A 58 -2.85 -2.11 -7.97
CA ILE A 58 -1.51 -2.69 -8.09
C ILE A 58 -1.04 -2.75 -9.56
N GLY A 59 -1.95 -2.99 -10.50
CA GLY A 59 -1.64 -2.98 -11.94
C GLY A 59 -1.21 -1.59 -12.45
N GLU A 60 -1.91 -0.54 -12.03
CA GLU A 60 -1.58 0.84 -12.38
C GLU A 60 -0.31 1.33 -11.65
N ALA A 61 -0.14 0.92 -10.39
CA ALA A 61 1.06 1.19 -9.62
C ALA A 61 2.30 0.59 -10.31
N LYS A 62 2.18 -0.64 -10.83
CA LYS A 62 3.24 -1.28 -11.61
C LYS A 62 3.56 -0.49 -12.88
N GLN A 63 2.55 -0.13 -13.67
CA GLN A 63 2.77 0.65 -14.91
C GLN A 63 3.42 2.02 -14.64
N LYS A 64 2.98 2.71 -13.58
CA LYS A 64 3.57 3.99 -13.17
C LYS A 64 5.00 3.81 -12.67
N MET A 65 5.29 2.73 -11.93
CA MET A 65 6.66 2.40 -11.50
C MET A 65 7.56 2.11 -12.70
N ASP A 66 7.11 1.30 -13.66
CA ASP A 66 7.86 0.97 -14.87
C ASP A 66 8.12 2.22 -15.73
N SER A 67 7.12 3.10 -15.84
CA SER A 67 7.27 4.41 -16.49
C SER A 67 8.24 5.34 -15.74
N PHE A 68 8.27 5.28 -14.41
CA PHE A 68 9.19 6.07 -13.61
C PHE A 68 10.63 5.57 -13.75
N LEU A 69 10.84 4.25 -13.65
CA LEU A 69 12.15 3.62 -13.79
C LEU A 69 12.74 3.85 -15.19
N SER A 70 11.95 3.67 -16.25
CA SER A 70 12.40 3.97 -17.62
C SER A 70 12.79 5.44 -17.82
N LYS A 71 12.11 6.40 -17.17
CA LYS A 71 12.51 7.82 -17.22
C LYS A 71 13.81 8.08 -16.47
N TYR A 72 14.05 7.37 -15.38
CA TYR A 72 15.26 7.49 -14.57
C TYR A 72 16.48 6.90 -15.27
N GLU A 73 16.34 5.73 -15.89
CA GLU A 73 17.41 5.09 -16.68
C GLU A 73 17.80 5.89 -17.92
N ASN A 74 16.86 6.63 -18.53
CA ASN A 74 17.13 7.52 -19.66
C ASN A 74 17.60 8.93 -19.26
N SER A 75 17.75 9.22 -17.96
CA SER A 75 18.28 10.50 -17.44
C SER A 75 19.71 10.39 -16.88
N ILE A 76 20.34 9.21 -17.04
CA ILE A 76 21.77 8.95 -16.75
C ILE A 76 22.49 8.74 -18.08
#